data_AF-A0A2S1R930-F1
#
_entry.id   AF-A0A2S1R930-F1
#
_cell.length_a   1.000
_cell.length_b   1.000
_cell.length_c   1.000
_cell.angle_alpha   90.00
_cell.angle_beta   90.00
_cell.angle_gamma   90.00
#
_symmetry.space_group_name_H-M   'P 1'
#
loop_
_entity.id
_entity.type
_entity.pdbx_description
1 polymer ?
#
loop_
_entity_poly.entity_id
_entity_poly.type
_entity_poly.pdbx_seq_one_letter_code
_entity_poly.pdbx_strand_id
1 'polypeptide(L)'
;MSALLVESRAWEGEAAVREWARADETVAEAVAELDRRILRVVHDAFAELGFSEREARIRAGVLVYAGIGFVYGRSALPVPTVEEIHDVLALLVRRDP
;
A
#
# COMPACT_ATOMS: atom_id res chain seq x y z
N MET A 1 6.99 7.23 -8.60
CA MET A 1 6.36 6.79 -7.33
C MET A 1 6.30 5.27 -7.22
N SER A 2 5.99 4.52 -8.28
CA SER A 2 5.97 3.04 -8.27
C SER A 2 7.32 2.38 -7.93
N ALA A 3 8.45 2.97 -8.34
CA ALA A 3 9.78 2.42 -8.05
C ALA A 3 10.12 2.34 -6.55
N LEU A 4 9.56 3.22 -5.70
CA LEU A 4 9.78 3.17 -4.25
C LEU A 4 9.10 1.97 -3.59
N LEU A 5 8.07 1.41 -4.24
CA LEU A 5 7.44 0.14 -3.87
C LEU A 5 8.21 -1.07 -4.41
N VAL A 6 9.38 -0.92 -5.03
CA VAL A 6 10.13 -2.08 -5.56
C VAL A 6 11.60 -2.06 -5.16
N GLU A 7 12.11 -0.91 -4.73
CA GLU A 7 13.46 -0.80 -4.19
C GLU A 7 13.63 -1.61 -2.88
N SER A 8 14.39 -2.71 -2.96
CA SER A 8 14.67 -3.63 -1.83
C SER A 8 15.07 -2.92 -0.53
N ARG A 9 15.81 -1.81 -0.62
CA ARG A 9 16.27 -1.00 0.54
C ARG A 9 15.14 -0.28 1.28
N ALA A 10 14.11 0.18 0.55
CA ALA A 10 12.98 0.89 1.16
C ALA A 10 12.13 -0.08 1.99
N TRP A 11 12.03 -1.33 1.52
CA TRP A 11 11.27 -2.39 2.15
C TRP A 11 11.91 -2.96 3.42
N GLU A 12 13.23 -3.14 3.44
CA GLU A 12 13.93 -3.61 4.66
C GLU A 12 13.79 -2.61 5.81
N GLY A 13 13.84 -1.31 5.50
CA GLY A 13 13.56 -0.25 6.46
C GLY A 13 12.14 -0.32 7.00
N GLU A 14 11.15 -0.46 6.12
CA GLU A 14 9.73 -0.58 6.51
C GLU A 14 9.48 -1.82 7.38
N ALA A 15 10.07 -2.97 7.03
CA ALA A 15 9.95 -4.20 7.82
C ALA A 15 10.57 -4.03 9.21
N ALA A 16 11.74 -3.40 9.31
CA ALA A 16 12.40 -3.13 10.58
C ALA A 16 11.59 -2.16 11.47
N VAL A 17 11.02 -1.09 10.88
CA VAL A 17 10.14 -0.16 11.61
C VAL A 17 8.89 -0.86 12.12
N ARG A 18 8.28 -1.73 11.31
CA ARG A 18 7.10 -2.51 11.70
C ARG A 18 7.40 -3.60 12.72
N GLU A 19 8.63 -4.12 12.75
CA GLU A 19 9.10 -4.99 13.83
C GLU A 19 9.22 -4.21 15.14
N TRP A 20 9.88 -3.05 15.11
CA TRP A 20 10.03 -2.17 16.27
C TRP A 20 8.67 -1.74 16.85
N ALA A 21 7.70 -1.43 15.99
CA ALA A 21 6.33 -1.09 16.38
C ALA A 21 5.64 -2.18 17.24
N ARG A 22 6.06 -3.45 17.19
CA ARG A 22 5.47 -4.50 18.04
C ARG A 22 5.90 -4.41 19.51
N ALA A 23 7.02 -3.74 19.79
CA ALA A 23 7.58 -3.61 21.12
C ALA A 23 7.48 -2.18 21.68
N ASP A 24 7.12 -1.19 20.85
CA ASP A 24 7.11 0.23 21.21
C ASP A 24 5.79 0.90 20.78
N GLU A 25 5.00 1.34 21.76
CA GLU A 25 3.68 1.94 21.55
C GLU A 25 3.76 3.29 20.81
N THR A 26 4.81 4.09 21.06
CA THR A 26 4.99 5.37 20.36
C THR A 26 5.21 5.15 18.87
N VAL A 27 5.95 4.10 18.52
CA VAL A 27 6.18 3.72 17.12
C VAL A 27 4.94 3.09 16.50
N ALA A 28 4.20 2.27 17.26
CA ALA A 28 2.93 1.72 16.80
C ALA A 28 1.94 2.84 16.43
N GLU A 29 1.83 3.89 17.25
CA GLU A 29 0.99 5.05 16.96
C GLU A 29 1.45 5.80 15.71
N ALA A 30 2.77 6.01 15.55
CA ALA A 30 3.34 6.67 14.39
C ALA A 30 3.09 5.89 13.08
N VAL A 31 3.28 4.57 13.10
CA VAL A 31 2.97 3.68 11.97
C VAL A 31 1.49 3.72 11.64
N ALA A 32 0.61 3.68 12.66
CA ALA A 32 -0.83 3.74 12.45
C ALA A 32 -1.30 5.08 11.86
N GLU A 33 -0.69 6.21 12.25
CA GLU A 33 -1.00 7.50 11.64
C GLU A 33 -0.51 7.58 10.20
N LEU A 34 0.69 7.06 9.92
CA LEU A 34 1.22 6.99 8.56
C LEU A 34 0.33 6.15 7.65
N ASP A 35 -0.06 4.94 8.08
CA ASP A 35 -0.96 4.05 7.32
C ASP A 35 -2.30 4.75 7.03
N ARG A 36 -2.88 5.44 8.02
CA ARG A 36 -4.11 6.24 7.84
C ARG A 36 -3.91 7.39 6.85
N ARG A 37 -2.75 8.06 6.85
CA ARG A 37 -2.43 9.12 5.90
C ARG A 37 -2.26 8.58 4.48
N ILE A 38 -1.57 7.46 4.31
CA ILE A 38 -1.41 6.78 3.03
C ILE A 38 -2.78 6.41 2.46
N LEU A 39 -3.65 5.80 3.29
CA LEU A 39 -5.00 5.44 2.87
C LEU A 39 -5.81 6.66 2.39
N ARG A 40 -5.74 7.80 3.10
CA ARG A 40 -6.40 9.05 2.68
C ARG A 40 -5.88 9.53 1.32
N VAL A 41 -4.57 9.58 1.13
CA VAL A 41 -3.96 10.02 -0.14
C VAL A 41 -4.38 9.12 -1.31
N VAL A 42 -4.36 7.80 -1.11
CA VAL A 42 -4.76 6.85 -2.16
C VAL A 42 -6.27 6.95 -2.44
N HIS A 43 -7.09 7.11 -1.40
CA HIS A 43 -8.52 7.37 -1.54
C HIS A 43 -8.79 8.60 -2.40
N ASP A 44 -8.16 9.72 -2.05
CA ASP A 44 -8.36 10.99 -2.74
C ASP A 44 -7.90 10.88 -4.20
N ALA A 45 -6.81 10.16 -4.49
CA ALA A 45 -6.39 9.89 -5.85
C ALA A 45 -7.44 9.12 -6.66
N PHE A 46 -8.12 8.12 -6.08
CA PHE A 46 -9.22 7.44 -6.78
C PHE A 46 -10.45 8.35 -6.94
N ALA A 47 -10.75 9.19 -5.96
CA ALA A 47 -11.84 10.17 -6.10
C ALA A 47 -11.55 11.20 -7.21
N GLU A 48 -10.31 11.69 -7.31
CA GLU A 48 -9.84 12.59 -8.37
C GLU A 48 -9.89 11.94 -9.76
N LEU A 49 -9.69 10.62 -9.83
CA LEU A 49 -9.89 9.83 -11.04
C LEU A 49 -11.37 9.62 -11.41
N GLY A 50 -12.31 10.16 -10.63
CA GLY A 50 -13.75 10.16 -10.92
C GLY A 50 -14.50 8.90 -10.47
N PHE A 51 -13.91 8.09 -9.58
CA PHE A 51 -14.64 6.99 -8.95
C PHE A 51 -15.60 7.53 -7.87
N SER A 52 -16.71 6.83 -7.64
CA SER A 52 -17.60 7.19 -6.53
C SER A 52 -16.89 7.01 -5.18
N GLU A 53 -17.35 7.70 -4.15
CA GLU A 53 -16.84 7.60 -2.77
C GLU A 53 -16.74 6.13 -2.27
N ARG A 54 -17.72 5.29 -2.62
CA ARG A 54 -17.67 3.85 -2.28
C ARG A 54 -16.56 3.12 -3.04
N GLU A 55 -16.44 3.40 -4.34
CA GLU A 55 -15.45 2.77 -5.21
C GLU A 55 -14.02 3.18 -4.87
N ALA A 56 -13.80 4.47 -4.60
CA ALA A 56 -12.53 5.02 -4.17
C ALA A 56 -12.08 4.38 -2.85
N ARG A 57 -12.98 4.28 -1.87
CA ARG A 57 -12.69 3.60 -0.59
C ARG A 57 -12.28 2.14 -0.76
N ILE A 58 -13.01 1.37 -1.57
CA ILE A 58 -12.70 -0.05 -1.80
C ILE A 58 -11.33 -0.18 -2.48
N ARG A 59 -11.09 0.58 -3.55
CA ARG A 59 -9.84 0.51 -4.32
C ARG A 59 -8.63 0.97 -3.51
N ALA A 60 -8.78 2.03 -2.73
CA ALA A 60 -7.74 2.51 -1.83
C ALA A 60 -7.41 1.48 -0.75
N GLY A 61 -8.44 0.87 -0.14
CA GLY A 61 -8.27 -0.24 0.79
C GLY A 61 -7.48 -1.38 0.14
N VAL A 62 -7.91 -1.86 -1.03
CA VAL A 62 -7.22 -2.95 -1.75
C VAL A 62 -5.75 -2.62 -2.00
N LEU A 63 -5.44 -1.42 -2.51
CA LEU A 63 -4.06 -1.05 -2.83
C LEU A 63 -3.18 -0.96 -1.57
N VAL A 64 -3.68 -0.33 -0.51
CA VAL A 64 -2.92 -0.15 0.74
C VAL A 64 -2.69 -1.49 1.45
N TYR A 65 -3.74 -2.31 1.59
CA TYR A 65 -3.60 -3.63 2.20
C TYR A 65 -2.72 -4.58 1.37
N ALA A 66 -2.76 -4.49 0.04
CA ALA A 66 -1.83 -5.23 -0.82
C ALA A 66 -0.37 -4.78 -0.57
N GLY A 67 -0.11 -3.47 -0.51
CA GLY A 67 1.20 -2.91 -0.20
C GLY A 67 1.74 -3.38 1.17
N ILE A 68 0.91 -3.36 2.20
CA ILE A 68 1.25 -3.90 3.52
C ILE A 68 1.54 -5.40 3.43
N GLY A 69 0.70 -6.16 2.71
CA GLY A 69 0.90 -7.58 2.48
C GLY A 69 2.24 -7.90 1.80
N PHE A 70 2.69 -7.06 0.86
CA PHE A 70 4.01 -7.19 0.23
C PHE A 70 5.17 -6.95 1.20
N VAL A 71 5.00 -6.16 2.27
CA VAL A 71 6.02 -6.04 3.32
C VAL A 71 6.20 -7.35 4.07
N TYR A 72 5.08 -7.98 4.48
CA TYR A 72 5.10 -9.15 5.37
C TYR A 72 5.22 -10.49 4.64
N GLY A 73 4.73 -10.58 3.40
CA GLY A 73 4.62 -11.83 2.66
C GLY A 73 5.93 -12.31 2.04
N ARG A 74 6.99 -11.49 1.94
CA ARG A 74 8.18 -11.81 1.13
C ARG A 74 8.96 -13.06 1.54
N SER A 75 8.78 -13.56 2.77
CA SER A 75 9.41 -14.80 3.21
C SER A 75 8.64 -16.07 2.78
N ALA A 76 7.36 -15.93 2.41
CA ALA A 76 6.46 -17.05 2.16
C ALA A 76 5.68 -16.95 0.83
N LEU A 77 5.67 -15.78 0.18
CA LEU A 77 4.93 -15.49 -1.04
C LEU A 77 5.85 -14.86 -2.10
N PRO A 78 5.54 -15.02 -3.40
CA PRO A 78 6.25 -14.33 -4.47
C PRO A 78 6.21 -12.81 -4.28
N VAL A 79 7.36 -12.18 -4.50
CA VAL A 79 7.47 -10.72 -4.53
C VAL A 79 7.07 -10.26 -5.92
N PRO A 80 6.03 -9.40 -6.06
CA PRO A 80 5.62 -8.95 -7.37
C PRO A 80 6.71 -8.11 -8.04
N THR A 81 6.86 -8.25 -9.35
CA THR A 81 7.73 -7.40 -10.16
C THR A 81 7.16 -5.99 -10.31
N VAL A 82 7.96 -5.06 -10.86
CA VAL A 82 7.46 -3.71 -11.20
C VAL A 82 6.30 -3.81 -12.18
N GLU A 83 6.42 -4.69 -13.16
CA GLU A 83 5.40 -4.93 -14.18
C GLU A 83 4.11 -5.46 -13.56
N GLU A 84 4.19 -6.42 -12.65
CA GLU A 84 3.02 -6.95 -11.95
C GLU A 84 2.34 -5.90 -11.06
N ILE A 85 3.11 -4.99 -10.44
CA ILE A 85 2.54 -3.86 -9.71
C ILE A 85 1.83 -2.88 -10.65
N HIS A 86 2.38 -2.64 -11.84
CA HIS A 86 1.72 -1.82 -12.86
C HIS A 86 0.42 -2.45 -13.34
N ASP A 87 0.39 -3.77 -13.52
CA ASP A 87 -0.81 -4.52 -13.88
C ASP A 87 -1.88 -4.45 -12.77
N VAL A 88 -1.49 -4.56 -11.50
CA VAL A 88 -2.39 -4.35 -10.36
C VAL A 88 -2.99 -2.94 -10.38
N LEU A 89 -2.18 -1.90 -10.62
CA LEU A 89 -2.69 -0.54 -10.73
C LEU A 89 -3.66 -0.40 -11.91
N ALA A 90 -3.34 -1.00 -13.06
CA ALA A 90 -4.20 -1.00 -14.24
C ALA A 90 -5.57 -1.65 -13.95
N LEU A 91 -5.59 -2.76 -13.20
CA LEU A 91 -6.82 -3.41 -12.75
C LEU A 91 -7.65 -2.50 -11.83
N LEU A 92 -7.01 -1.76 -10.93
CA LEU A 92 -7.70 -0.90 -9.97
C LEU A 92 -8.29 0.36 -10.62
N VAL A 93 -7.66 0.90 -11.66
CA VAL A 93 -8.18 2.06 -12.41
C VAL A 93 -9.16 1.66 -13.52
N ARG A 94 -9.36 0.36 -13.77
CA ARG A 94 -10.33 -0.10 -14.75
C ARG A 94 -11.75 0.29 -14.31
N ARG A 95 -12.51 0.84 -15.26
CA ARG A 95 -13.96 1.04 -15.12
C ARG A 95 -14.63 -0.15 -15.79
N ASP A 96 -15.53 -0.83 -15.08
CA ASP A 96 -16.37 -1.83 -15.71
C ASP A 96 -17.32 -1.12 -16.70
N PRO A 97 -17.63 -1.74 -17.85
CA PRO A 97 -18.47 -1.16 -18.89
C PRO A 97 -19.93 -0.96 -18.47
#